data_AF-D7BXC1-F1
#
_entry.id   AF-D7BXC1-F1
#
_cell.length_a   1.000
_cell.length_b   1.000
_cell.length_c   1.000
_cell.angle_alpha   90.00
_cell.angle_beta   90.00
_cell.angle_gamma   90.00
#
_symmetry.space_group_name_H-M   'P 1'
#
loop_
_entity.id
_entity.type
_entity.pdbx_description
1 polymer ?
#
loop_
_entity_poly.entity_id
_entity_poly.type
_entity_poly.pdbx_seq_one_letter_code
_entity_poly.pdbx_strand_id
1 'polypeptide(L)'
;MLHPFGGRPPYRRTNAAPPRGRATLAVPAASALLLAAPLLTACGNDARPGAAAVVDGSRITVSQLQARVNDVRDAQRGSAKSEQLVANSGQLSQNTLIRMIQFRVIERAGKDNGVRVTRRDVQQCRKAVESAGGAEVLRGLQTGQTTKCHPTAEAQSGGAAALRDFYLEQGIAPDRIDDALRMELLRNGLVHKLGTAKVNAVFAATSKKLAIDVNPRYGTWDDTRGTAVLTKESWLRTSEDVNQQA
;
A
#
# COMPACT_ATOMS: atom_id res chain seq x y z
N MET A 1 66.18 10.32 -12.52
CA MET A 1 66.04 9.20 -13.49
C MET A 1 64.61 9.24 -14.01
N LEU A 2 64.31 10.01 -15.05
CA LEU A 2 64.26 9.61 -16.48
C LEU A 2 63.36 8.39 -16.76
N HIS A 3 62.23 8.69 -17.43
CA HIS A 3 61.25 7.92 -18.24
C HIS A 3 61.79 6.68 -19.01
N PRO A 4 60.98 5.84 -19.74
CA PRO A 4 59.62 6.09 -20.28
C PRO A 4 58.59 4.93 -20.37
N PHE A 5 57.34 5.36 -20.57
CA PHE A 5 56.36 4.93 -21.57
C PHE A 5 56.61 3.65 -22.39
N GLY A 6 55.62 2.76 -22.38
CA GLY A 6 55.41 1.73 -23.40
C GLY A 6 53.93 1.60 -23.75
N GLY A 7 53.49 2.35 -24.76
CA GLY A 7 52.16 2.21 -25.36
C GLY A 7 52.05 0.95 -26.21
N ARG A 8 50.84 0.38 -26.28
CA ARG A 8 50.43 -0.55 -27.33
C ARG A 8 49.06 -0.14 -27.91
N PRO A 9 48.83 -0.39 -29.21
CA PRO A 9 47.96 0.40 -30.07
C PRO A 9 46.51 -0.11 -30.15
N PRO A 10 45.58 0.70 -30.71
CA PRO A 10 44.18 0.29 -30.88
C PRO A 10 44.03 -0.77 -31.98
N TYR A 11 43.27 -1.82 -31.67
CA TYR A 11 42.82 -2.80 -32.65
C TYR A 11 41.83 -2.14 -33.61
N ARG A 12 42.25 -1.96 -34.88
CA ARG A 12 41.42 -1.51 -36.00
C ARG A 12 41.40 -2.62 -37.05
N ARG A 13 40.19 -2.96 -37.51
CA ARG A 13 39.78 -3.64 -38.78
C ARG A 13 38.61 -4.57 -38.44
N THR A 14 37.51 -4.66 -39.17
CA THR A 14 37.10 -4.11 -40.48
C THR A 14 35.58 -4.34 -40.59
N ASN A 15 34.87 -3.39 -41.18
CA ASN A 15 33.51 -3.61 -41.68
C ASN A 15 33.50 -4.73 -42.74
N ALA A 16 32.55 -5.66 -42.61
CA ALA A 16 32.12 -6.53 -43.71
C ALA A 16 30.63 -6.87 -43.56
N ALA A 17 29.79 -6.18 -44.32
CA ALA A 17 28.55 -6.73 -44.91
C ALA A 17 28.92 -7.16 -46.34
N PRO A 18 28.28 -8.13 -47.03
CA PRO A 18 26.82 -8.25 -47.30
C PRO A 18 26.40 -9.76 -47.44
N PRO A 19 25.31 -10.21 -48.13
CA PRO A 19 24.26 -9.50 -48.85
C PRO A 19 22.80 -9.86 -48.50
N ARG A 20 21.95 -8.92 -48.90
CA ARG A 20 20.49 -9.01 -48.96
C ARG A 20 20.09 -9.98 -50.07
N GLY A 21 19.53 -11.13 -49.70
CA GLY A 21 18.76 -11.96 -50.61
C GLY A 21 17.33 -11.45 -50.68
N ARG A 22 16.95 -10.83 -51.80
CA ARG A 22 15.55 -10.67 -52.21
C ARG A 22 15.15 -11.95 -52.94
N ALA A 23 14.22 -12.72 -52.36
CA ALA A 23 13.49 -13.75 -53.08
C ALA A 23 12.01 -13.49 -52.87
N THR A 24 11.44 -12.74 -53.81
CA THR A 24 10.00 -12.72 -54.07
C THR A 24 9.65 -13.98 -54.84
N LEU A 25 8.82 -14.84 -54.27
CA LEU A 25 8.09 -15.86 -55.00
C LEU A 25 6.72 -15.97 -54.34
N ALA A 26 5.71 -15.84 -55.18
CA ALA A 26 4.33 -15.66 -54.78
C ALA A 26 3.47 -16.76 -55.43
N VAL A 27 2.48 -17.22 -54.64
CA VAL A 27 1.16 -17.78 -55.03
C VAL A 27 1.15 -19.25 -55.54
N PRO A 28 0.04 -20.02 -55.48
CA PRO A 28 -1.09 -20.16 -54.53
C PRO A 28 -1.30 -21.63 -54.05
N ALA A 29 -2.16 -21.87 -53.05
CA ALA A 29 -3.16 -22.96 -53.10
C ALA A 29 -4.11 -22.90 -51.88
N ALA A 30 -5.39 -23.11 -52.16
CA ALA A 30 -6.50 -23.04 -51.24
C ALA A 30 -6.47 -24.14 -50.16
N SER A 31 -6.85 -23.77 -48.94
CA SER A 31 -7.48 -24.66 -47.96
C SER A 31 -8.33 -23.79 -47.05
N ALA A 32 -9.63 -23.75 -47.36
CA ALA A 32 -10.64 -23.19 -46.47
C ALA A 32 -10.78 -24.13 -45.27
N LEU A 33 -9.96 -23.92 -44.24
CA LEU A 33 -10.19 -24.46 -42.92
C LEU A 33 -11.30 -23.62 -42.27
N LEU A 34 -12.48 -24.23 -42.14
CA LEU A 34 -13.50 -23.83 -41.19
C LEU A 34 -12.89 -23.87 -39.78
N LEU A 35 -12.24 -22.78 -39.39
CA LEU A 35 -12.00 -22.48 -37.99
C LEU A 35 -13.38 -22.12 -37.44
N ALA A 36 -14.03 -23.12 -36.83
CA ALA A 36 -14.97 -22.84 -35.76
C ALA A 36 -14.17 -22.07 -34.70
N ALA A 37 -14.17 -20.74 -34.83
CA ALA A 37 -13.72 -19.88 -33.76
C ALA A 37 -14.65 -20.20 -32.59
N PRO A 38 -14.15 -20.75 -31.45
CA PRO A 38 -14.91 -20.60 -30.25
C PRO A 38 -14.99 -19.10 -30.05
N LEU A 39 -16.15 -18.52 -30.33
CA LEU A 39 -16.55 -17.29 -29.69
C LEU A 39 -16.58 -17.64 -28.21
N LEU A 40 -15.42 -17.56 -27.57
CA LEU A 40 -15.31 -17.23 -26.17
C LEU A 40 -15.98 -15.86 -26.07
N THR A 41 -17.30 -15.91 -25.95
CA THR A 41 -18.06 -14.88 -25.28
C THR A 41 -17.44 -14.80 -23.89
N ALA A 42 -16.40 -13.97 -23.79
CA ALA A 42 -15.95 -13.41 -22.53
C ALA A 42 -17.09 -12.52 -22.01
N CYS A 43 -18.20 -13.15 -21.66
CA CYS A 43 -19.20 -12.61 -20.76
C CYS A 43 -18.57 -12.66 -19.37
N GLY A 44 -17.75 -11.66 -19.11
CA GLY A 44 -17.10 -11.38 -17.84
C GLY A 44 -16.73 -9.91 -17.81
N ASN A 45 -17.75 -9.07 -17.99
CA ASN A 45 -17.63 -7.62 -18.00
C ASN A 45 -16.83 -7.15 -16.77
N ASP A 46 -15.66 -6.56 -17.02
CA ASP A 46 -14.71 -5.93 -16.08
C ASP A 46 -14.03 -6.79 -14.99
N ALA A 47 -13.72 -8.06 -15.27
CA ALA A 47 -12.82 -8.83 -14.41
C ALA A 47 -11.36 -8.37 -14.57
N ARG A 48 -10.91 -7.35 -13.83
CA ARG A 48 -9.52 -6.86 -13.80
C ARG A 48 -8.56 -7.94 -13.27
N PRO A 49 -7.90 -8.78 -14.12
CA PRO A 49 -7.20 -9.96 -13.62
C PRO A 49 -5.98 -9.51 -12.84
N GLY A 50 -5.90 -9.88 -11.56
CA GLY A 50 -4.74 -9.57 -10.70
C GLY A 50 -4.74 -8.19 -10.04
N ALA A 51 -5.84 -7.42 -10.06
CA ALA A 51 -6.02 -6.26 -9.17
C ALA A 51 -6.77 -6.67 -7.88
N ALA A 52 -6.26 -6.21 -6.73
CA ALA A 52 -7.00 -6.24 -5.47
C ALA A 52 -7.91 -5.01 -5.32
N ALA A 53 -7.46 -3.86 -5.83
CA ALA A 53 -8.28 -2.66 -5.97
C ALA A 53 -7.71 -1.75 -7.08
N VAL A 54 -8.47 -0.75 -7.48
CA VAL A 54 -8.04 0.35 -8.34
C VAL A 54 -8.46 1.66 -7.68
N VAL A 55 -7.55 2.62 -7.67
CA VAL A 55 -7.74 3.94 -7.06
C VAL A 55 -7.18 4.96 -8.03
N ASP A 56 -8.04 5.83 -8.56
CA ASP A 56 -7.75 6.86 -9.57
C ASP A 56 -7.11 6.26 -10.83
N GLY A 57 -7.72 5.17 -11.35
CA GLY A 57 -7.19 4.38 -12.47
C GLY A 57 -5.92 3.57 -12.17
N SER A 58 -5.26 3.82 -11.02
CA SER A 58 -4.03 3.14 -10.63
C SER A 58 -4.30 1.86 -9.84
N ARG A 59 -3.72 0.75 -10.28
CA ARG A 59 -3.95 -0.57 -9.68
C ARG A 59 -3.21 -0.73 -8.34
N ILE A 60 -3.86 -1.42 -7.41
CA ILE A 60 -3.24 -2.15 -6.32
C ILE A 60 -3.31 -3.62 -6.74
N THR A 61 -2.17 -4.24 -7.03
CA THR A 61 -2.17 -5.62 -7.51
C THR A 61 -2.36 -6.60 -6.36
N VAL A 62 -2.83 -7.80 -6.70
CA VAL A 62 -2.89 -8.92 -5.76
C VAL A 62 -1.52 -9.27 -5.21
N SER A 63 -0.48 -9.23 -6.06
CA SER A 63 0.90 -9.50 -5.65
C SER A 63 1.43 -8.45 -4.67
N GLN A 64 1.09 -7.16 -4.86
CA GLN A 64 1.46 -6.10 -3.92
C GLN A 64 0.77 -6.28 -2.57
N LEU A 65 -0.50 -6.68 -2.58
CA LEU A 65 -1.23 -6.98 -1.36
C LEU A 65 -0.63 -8.20 -0.64
N GLN A 66 -0.38 -9.29 -1.36
CA GLN A 66 0.22 -10.50 -0.82
C GLN A 66 1.61 -10.26 -0.24
N ALA A 67 2.45 -9.47 -0.93
CA ALA A 67 3.76 -9.09 -0.41
C ALA A 67 3.65 -8.42 0.97
N ARG A 68 2.76 -7.42 1.11
CA ARG A 68 2.55 -6.75 2.40
C ARG A 68 2.00 -7.66 3.48
N VAL A 69 1.11 -8.58 3.13
CA VAL A 69 0.60 -9.59 4.06
C VAL A 69 1.73 -10.52 4.51
N ASN A 70 2.61 -10.93 3.59
CA ASN A 70 3.75 -11.78 3.89
C ASN A 70 4.75 -11.06 4.80
N ASP A 71 5.05 -9.78 4.56
CA ASP A 71 5.93 -8.99 5.43
C ASP A 71 5.43 -8.99 6.89
N VAL A 72 4.10 -8.86 7.07
CA VAL A 72 3.48 -8.95 8.40
C VAL A 72 3.57 -10.37 8.96
N ARG A 73 3.24 -11.40 8.17
CA ARG A 73 3.31 -12.81 8.61
C ARG A 73 4.73 -13.21 8.99
N ASP A 74 5.74 -12.73 8.29
CA ASP A 74 7.15 -12.98 8.57
C ASP A 74 7.56 -12.33 9.89
N ALA A 75 7.16 -11.07 10.10
CA ALA A 75 7.38 -10.37 11.36
C ALA A 75 6.63 -11.03 12.54
N GLN A 76 5.40 -11.50 12.33
CA GLN A 76 4.62 -12.22 13.34
C GLN A 76 5.29 -13.55 13.73
N ARG A 77 5.74 -14.34 12.74
CA ARG A 77 6.45 -15.61 12.99
C ARG A 77 7.77 -15.42 13.73
N GLY A 78 8.45 -14.30 13.51
CA GLY A 78 9.66 -13.93 14.24
C GLY A 78 9.43 -13.37 15.65
N SER A 79 8.18 -13.20 16.09
CA SER A 79 7.85 -12.63 17.41
C SER A 79 7.65 -13.73 18.46
N ALA A 80 8.01 -13.42 19.71
CA ALA A 80 7.68 -14.26 20.87
C ALA A 80 6.16 -14.43 21.06
N LYS A 81 5.34 -13.54 20.50
CA LYS A 81 3.87 -13.59 20.53
C LYS A 81 3.25 -14.19 19.26
N SER A 82 4.01 -14.94 18.46
CA SER A 82 3.59 -15.42 17.13
C SER A 82 2.19 -16.05 17.12
N GLU A 83 1.91 -17.02 18.01
CA GLU A 83 0.62 -17.72 18.07
C GLU A 83 -0.55 -16.75 18.29
N GLN A 84 -0.41 -15.84 19.25
CA GLN A 84 -1.42 -14.83 19.56
C GLN A 84 -1.63 -13.84 18.39
N LEU A 85 -0.52 -13.35 17.80
CA LEU A 85 -0.59 -12.41 16.68
C LEU A 85 -1.25 -13.03 15.45
N VAL A 86 -0.95 -14.29 15.15
CA VAL A 86 -1.56 -15.02 14.02
C VAL A 86 -3.04 -15.27 14.29
N ALA A 87 -3.41 -15.72 15.49
CA ALA A 87 -4.80 -15.94 15.89
C ALA A 87 -5.65 -14.66 15.76
N ASN A 88 -5.09 -13.51 16.16
CA ASN A 88 -5.79 -12.22 16.14
C ASN A 88 -5.85 -11.54 14.76
N SER A 89 -5.32 -12.16 13.71
CA SER A 89 -5.17 -11.54 12.38
C SER A 89 -5.87 -12.32 11.26
N GLY A 90 -7.05 -12.86 11.55
CA GLY A 90 -7.90 -13.57 10.59
C GLY A 90 -8.34 -12.74 9.38
N GLN A 91 -8.38 -11.40 9.51
CA GLN A 91 -8.72 -10.46 8.42
C GLN A 91 -7.49 -9.69 7.90
N LEU A 92 -6.27 -10.22 8.06
CA LEU A 92 -5.04 -9.48 7.73
C LEU A 92 -5.01 -8.97 6.28
N SER A 93 -5.40 -9.80 5.31
CA SER A 93 -5.41 -9.42 3.89
C SER A 93 -6.37 -8.28 3.61
N GLN A 94 -7.57 -8.36 4.16
CA GLN A 94 -8.60 -7.33 4.10
C GLN A 94 -8.07 -6.03 4.71
N ASN A 95 -7.65 -6.06 5.98
CA ASN A 95 -7.15 -4.89 6.70
C ASN A 95 -5.94 -4.23 6.03
N THR A 96 -5.06 -5.05 5.43
CA THR A 96 -3.92 -4.54 4.66
C THR A 96 -4.38 -3.78 3.43
N LEU A 97 -5.32 -4.32 2.64
CA LEU A 97 -5.86 -3.64 1.47
C LEU A 97 -6.56 -2.34 1.84
N ILE A 98 -7.37 -2.35 2.91
CA ILE A 98 -8.03 -1.16 3.45
C ILE A 98 -7.00 -0.07 3.72
N ARG A 99 -5.93 -0.40 4.44
CA ARG A 99 -4.86 0.53 4.77
C ARG A 99 -4.15 1.10 3.54
N MET A 100 -3.95 0.27 2.50
CA MET A 100 -3.36 0.73 1.22
C MET A 100 -4.24 1.77 0.52
N ILE A 101 -5.56 1.56 0.53
CA ILE A 101 -6.50 2.49 -0.07
C ILE A 101 -6.59 3.78 0.75
N GLN A 102 -6.73 3.67 2.08
CA GLN A 102 -6.77 4.81 2.99
C GLN A 102 -5.54 5.70 2.87
N PHE A 103 -4.34 5.11 2.70
CA PHE A 103 -3.12 5.87 2.47
C PHE A 103 -3.25 6.78 1.23
N ARG A 104 -3.76 6.25 0.11
CA ARG A 104 -3.96 7.03 -1.12
C ARG A 104 -5.01 8.13 -0.93
N VAL A 105 -6.10 7.86 -0.20
CA VAL A 105 -7.13 8.86 0.11
C VAL A 105 -6.55 10.01 0.94
N ILE A 106 -5.84 9.69 2.03
CA ILE A 106 -5.27 10.68 2.94
C ILE A 106 -4.16 11.49 2.25
N GLU A 107 -3.32 10.84 1.44
CA GLU A 107 -2.30 11.52 0.65
C GLU A 107 -2.90 12.49 -0.37
N ARG A 108 -3.95 12.05 -1.08
CA ARG A 108 -4.67 12.91 -2.03
C ARG A 108 -5.35 14.08 -1.32
N ALA A 109 -6.04 13.82 -0.21
CA ALA A 109 -6.68 14.85 0.59
C ALA A 109 -5.66 15.87 1.14
N GLY A 110 -4.51 15.39 1.62
CA GLY A 110 -3.40 16.22 2.06
C GLY A 110 -2.90 17.14 0.95
N LYS A 111 -2.62 16.58 -0.23
CA LYS A 111 -2.20 17.33 -1.42
C LYS A 111 -3.23 18.39 -1.83
N ASP A 112 -4.49 18.00 -1.97
CA ASP A 112 -5.56 18.89 -2.44
C ASP A 112 -5.88 19.99 -1.41
N ASN A 113 -5.54 19.80 -0.12
CA ASN A 113 -5.72 20.79 0.96
C ASN A 113 -4.40 21.44 1.43
N GLY A 114 -3.29 21.26 0.70
CA GLY A 114 -2.00 21.88 1.01
C GLY A 114 -1.34 21.42 2.32
N VAL A 115 -1.72 20.27 2.86
CA VAL A 115 -1.04 19.62 4.00
C VAL A 115 0.05 18.71 3.43
N ARG A 116 1.29 18.93 3.88
CA ARG A 116 2.46 18.18 3.42
C ARG A 116 3.22 17.62 4.63
N VAL A 117 3.66 16.37 4.51
CA VAL A 117 4.55 15.71 5.47
C VAL A 117 5.82 15.31 4.74
N THR A 118 6.96 15.75 5.26
CA THR A 118 8.26 15.46 4.67
C THR A 118 8.87 14.19 5.24
N ARG A 119 9.90 13.65 4.57
CA ARG A 119 10.71 12.56 5.13
C ARG A 119 11.32 12.96 6.48
N ARG A 120 11.74 14.22 6.65
CA ARG A 120 12.31 14.72 7.89
C ARG A 120 11.29 14.64 9.03
N ASP A 121 10.04 15.04 8.80
CA ASP A 121 8.98 14.99 9.81
C ASP A 121 8.74 13.55 10.30
N VAL A 122 8.68 12.58 9.36
CA VAL A 122 8.51 11.16 9.69
C VAL A 122 9.69 10.63 10.51
N GLN A 123 10.93 10.95 10.14
CA GLN A 123 12.12 10.48 10.86
C GLN A 123 12.25 11.13 12.24
N GLN A 124 11.90 12.41 12.37
CA GLN A 124 11.82 13.06 13.68
C GLN A 124 10.75 12.41 14.56
N CYS A 125 9.62 12.05 13.96
CA CYS A 125 8.57 11.36 14.68
C CYS A 125 8.95 9.94 15.10
N ARG A 126 9.57 9.16 14.21
CA ARG A 126 10.12 7.85 14.56
C ARG A 126 11.05 7.96 15.77
N LYS A 127 12.01 8.89 15.74
CA LYS A 127 12.93 9.11 16.87
C LYS A 127 12.21 9.47 18.16
N ALA A 128 11.17 10.31 18.09
CA ALA A 128 10.38 10.73 19.25
C ALA A 128 9.53 9.58 19.84
N VAL A 129 9.04 8.67 19.02
CA VAL A 129 8.28 7.50 19.49
C VAL A 129 9.21 6.39 19.98
N GLU A 130 10.42 6.29 19.43
CA GLU A 130 11.43 5.30 19.84
C GLU A 130 12.16 5.69 21.14
N SER A 131 12.08 6.95 21.61
CA SER A 131 12.68 7.43 22.86
C SER A 131 11.86 7.08 24.11
N ALA A 132 12.48 7.22 25.30
CA ALA A 132 11.77 7.16 26.57
C ALA A 132 10.63 8.20 26.60
N GLY A 133 9.41 7.76 26.96
CA GLY A 133 8.18 8.58 26.88
C GLY A 133 7.45 8.55 25.54
N GLY A 134 7.95 7.81 24.54
CA GLY A 134 7.33 7.70 23.20
C GLY A 134 5.88 7.18 23.19
N ALA A 135 5.43 6.53 24.27
CA ALA A 135 4.02 6.17 24.44
C ALA A 135 3.09 7.39 24.49
N GLU A 136 3.53 8.51 25.05
CA GLU A 136 2.76 9.77 25.05
C GLU A 136 2.70 10.36 23.65
N VAL A 137 3.83 10.37 22.93
CA VAL A 137 3.91 10.81 21.53
C VAL A 137 2.97 9.97 20.67
N LEU A 138 2.97 8.65 20.86
CA LEU A 138 2.10 7.72 20.15
C LEU A 138 0.62 7.95 20.48
N ARG A 139 0.29 8.22 21.75
CA ARG A 139 -1.08 8.58 22.14
C ARG A 139 -1.51 9.89 21.49
N GLY A 140 -0.66 10.92 21.48
CA GLY A 140 -0.92 12.21 20.85
C GLY A 140 -1.08 12.12 19.33
N LEU A 141 -0.39 11.17 18.70
CA LEU A 141 -0.60 10.80 17.30
C LEU A 141 -2.00 10.21 17.10
N GLN A 142 -2.37 9.17 17.86
CA GLN A 142 -3.65 8.46 17.74
C GLN A 142 -4.86 9.37 17.99
N THR A 143 -4.75 10.31 18.94
CA THR A 143 -5.84 11.24 19.28
C THR A 143 -5.94 12.44 18.34
N GLY A 144 -5.01 12.60 17.40
CA GLY A 144 -4.98 13.73 16.48
C GLY A 144 -4.45 15.04 17.07
N GLN A 145 -3.88 14.99 18.28
CA GLN A 145 -3.38 16.17 18.99
C GLN A 145 -2.04 16.67 18.42
N THR A 146 -1.29 15.81 17.71
CA THR A 146 0.07 16.12 17.25
C THR A 146 0.17 16.13 15.72
N THR A 147 0.54 17.29 15.14
CA THR A 147 0.85 17.45 13.71
C THR A 147 2.34 17.37 13.39
N LYS A 148 3.19 17.48 14.41
CA LYS A 148 4.65 17.28 14.36
C LYS A 148 5.13 16.67 15.66
N CYS A 149 5.94 15.63 15.57
CA CYS A 149 6.50 14.97 16.74
C CYS A 149 7.83 15.63 17.11
N HIS A 150 7.99 15.99 18.36
CA HIS A 150 9.25 16.50 18.91
C HIS A 150 9.84 15.44 19.84
N PRO A 151 11.13 15.10 19.72
CA PRO A 151 11.77 14.21 20.68
C PRO A 151 11.76 14.89 22.06
N THR A 152 11.36 14.14 23.08
CA THR A 152 11.51 14.55 24.48
C THR A 152 12.97 14.39 24.91
N ALA A 153 13.43 15.19 25.88
CA ALA A 153 14.82 15.18 26.32
C ALA A 153 15.20 13.79 26.87
N GLU A 154 16.35 13.29 26.40
CA GLU A 154 17.00 12.00 26.70
C GLU A 154 16.40 10.75 26.01
N ALA A 155 16.94 10.44 24.82
CA ALA A 155 16.72 9.17 24.15
C ALA A 155 17.47 8.05 24.88
N GLN A 156 16.79 7.37 25.80
CA GLN A 156 17.23 6.07 26.30
C GLN A 156 16.66 4.95 25.41
N SER A 157 17.50 3.98 25.08
CA SER A 157 17.17 2.85 24.22
C SER A 157 16.13 1.94 24.89
N GLY A 158 15.01 1.68 24.21
CA GLY A 158 13.99 0.72 24.68
C GLY A 158 12.63 0.85 23.97
N GLY A 159 12.25 2.05 23.53
CA GLY A 159 10.97 2.30 22.86
C GLY A 159 10.84 1.67 21.47
N ALA A 160 11.96 1.47 20.76
CA ALA A 160 11.95 0.91 19.40
C ALA A 160 11.40 -0.53 19.32
N ALA A 161 11.61 -1.36 20.33
CA ALA A 161 11.02 -2.70 20.38
C ALA A 161 9.50 -2.63 20.64
N ALA A 162 9.09 -1.84 21.64
CA ALA A 162 7.68 -1.63 21.95
C ALA A 162 6.91 -1.02 20.76
N LEU A 163 7.52 -0.10 20.01
CA LEU A 163 6.94 0.48 18.81
C LEU A 163 6.72 -0.56 17.71
N ARG A 164 7.71 -1.44 17.50
CA ARG A 164 7.58 -2.55 16.54
C ARG A 164 6.44 -3.47 16.93
N ASP A 165 6.36 -3.87 18.20
CA ASP A 165 5.30 -4.75 18.69
C ASP A 165 3.92 -4.10 18.55
N PHE A 166 3.79 -2.83 18.94
CA PHE A 166 2.55 -2.07 18.81
C PHE A 166 2.02 -2.01 17.36
N TYR A 167 2.90 -1.75 16.40
CA TYR A 167 2.50 -1.71 14.99
C TYR A 167 2.25 -3.12 14.42
N LEU A 168 3.02 -4.11 14.85
CA LEU A 168 2.82 -5.50 14.44
C LEU A 168 1.48 -6.06 14.93
N GLU A 169 1.06 -5.71 16.14
CA GLU A 169 -0.27 -6.02 16.69
C GLU A 169 -1.41 -5.42 15.83
N GLN A 170 -1.15 -4.31 15.12
CA GLN A 170 -2.09 -3.68 14.17
C GLN A 170 -1.95 -4.17 12.73
N GLY A 171 -1.13 -5.20 12.48
CA GLY A 171 -0.86 -5.75 11.15
C GLY A 171 -0.01 -4.83 10.28
N ILE A 172 0.91 -4.07 10.88
CA ILE A 172 1.89 -3.23 10.18
C ILE A 172 3.28 -3.82 10.41
N ALA A 173 3.94 -4.23 9.34
CA ALA A 173 5.30 -4.76 9.40
C ALA A 173 6.32 -3.65 9.76
N PRO A 174 7.49 -4.00 10.35
CA PRO A 174 8.46 -3.01 10.82
C PRO A 174 8.94 -2.00 9.76
N ASP A 175 9.10 -2.45 8.52
CA ASP A 175 9.48 -1.64 7.36
C ASP A 175 8.38 -0.65 6.93
N ARG A 176 7.13 -0.86 7.36
CA ARG A 176 5.96 -0.03 7.04
C ARG A 176 5.61 1.01 8.11
N ILE A 177 6.34 1.02 9.23
CA ILE A 177 6.10 1.99 10.32
C ILE A 177 6.23 3.44 9.83
N ASP A 178 7.17 3.74 8.92
CA ASP A 178 7.31 5.10 8.36
C ASP A 178 6.08 5.56 7.58
N ASP A 179 5.43 4.64 6.85
CA ASP A 179 4.22 4.95 6.10
C ASP A 179 3.03 5.17 7.04
N ALA A 180 2.94 4.38 8.11
CA ALA A 180 1.93 4.55 9.14
C ALA A 180 2.06 5.91 9.83
N LEU A 181 3.28 6.30 10.24
CA LEU A 181 3.57 7.60 10.83
C LEU A 181 3.26 8.75 9.86
N ARG A 182 3.63 8.62 8.59
CA ARG A 182 3.29 9.63 7.56
C ARG A 182 1.79 9.81 7.44
N MET A 183 1.03 8.70 7.40
CA MET A 183 -0.41 8.73 7.25
C MET A 183 -1.08 9.46 8.43
N GLU A 184 -0.62 9.17 9.66
CA GLU A 184 -1.13 9.84 10.87
C GLU A 184 -0.80 11.34 10.88
N LEU A 185 0.44 11.72 10.54
CA LEU A 185 0.84 13.12 10.46
C LEU A 185 0.02 13.89 9.40
N LEU A 186 -0.26 13.28 8.24
CA LEU A 186 -1.12 13.88 7.21
C LEU A 186 -2.55 14.05 7.72
N ARG A 187 -3.12 13.00 8.31
CA ARG A 187 -4.46 13.03 8.91
C ARG A 187 -4.55 14.12 9.97
N ASN A 188 -3.60 14.19 10.88
CA ASN A 188 -3.58 15.16 11.97
C ASN A 188 -3.41 16.59 11.43
N GLY A 189 -2.56 16.79 10.43
CA GLY A 189 -2.45 18.09 9.75
C GLY A 189 -3.77 18.53 9.09
N LEU A 190 -4.52 17.59 8.52
CA LEU A 190 -5.85 17.85 7.96
C LEU A 190 -6.89 18.15 9.06
N VAL A 191 -6.92 17.36 10.13
CA VAL A 191 -7.82 17.59 11.29
C VAL A 191 -7.53 18.96 11.91
N HIS A 192 -6.27 19.30 12.13
CA HIS A 192 -5.87 20.60 12.69
C HIS A 192 -6.28 21.77 11.77
N LYS A 193 -6.14 21.60 10.46
CA LYS A 193 -6.47 22.67 9.49
C LYS A 193 -7.98 22.84 9.28
N LEU A 194 -8.74 21.74 9.29
CA LEU A 194 -10.13 21.72 8.83
C LEU A 194 -11.14 21.49 9.96
N GLY A 195 -10.72 20.93 11.08
CA GLY A 195 -11.58 20.38 12.12
C GLY A 195 -12.15 18.99 11.75
N THR A 196 -12.54 18.22 12.77
CA THR A 196 -13.00 16.82 12.64
C THR A 196 -14.20 16.64 11.72
N ALA A 197 -15.20 17.53 11.79
CA ALA A 197 -16.39 17.42 10.94
C ALA A 197 -16.05 17.60 9.45
N LYS A 198 -15.23 18.62 9.13
CA LYS A 198 -14.89 18.95 7.75
C LYS A 198 -13.88 17.98 7.14
N VAL A 199 -12.93 17.47 7.93
CA VAL A 199 -11.97 16.49 7.40
C VAL A 199 -12.66 15.18 6.99
N ASN A 200 -13.70 14.74 7.71
CA ASN A 200 -14.47 13.56 7.32
C ASN A 200 -15.18 13.78 5.97
N ALA A 201 -15.80 14.95 5.77
CA ALA A 201 -16.39 15.31 4.49
C ALA A 201 -15.34 15.37 3.36
N VAL A 202 -14.14 15.87 3.64
CA VAL A 202 -13.02 15.88 2.69
C VAL A 202 -12.57 14.46 2.32
N PHE A 203 -12.47 13.53 3.28
CA PHE A 203 -12.13 12.14 2.97
C PHE A 203 -13.20 11.44 2.14
N ALA A 204 -14.48 11.70 2.42
CA ALA A 204 -15.57 11.14 1.61
C ALA A 204 -15.55 11.68 0.18
N ALA A 205 -15.43 13.01 0.02
CA ALA A 205 -15.31 13.65 -1.29
C ALA A 205 -14.07 13.18 -2.07
N THR A 206 -12.94 13.00 -1.37
CA THR A 206 -11.71 12.48 -1.97
C THR A 206 -11.88 11.03 -2.42
N SER A 207 -12.50 10.18 -1.60
CA SER A 207 -12.78 8.78 -1.94
C SER A 207 -13.65 8.67 -3.20
N LYS A 208 -14.69 9.49 -3.30
CA LYS A 208 -15.55 9.61 -4.50
C LYS A 208 -14.74 10.01 -5.73
N LYS A 209 -13.94 11.06 -5.61
CA LYS A 209 -13.09 11.57 -6.70
C LYS A 209 -12.08 10.54 -7.20
N LEU A 210 -11.58 9.69 -6.29
CA LEU A 210 -10.62 8.63 -6.63
C LEU A 210 -11.26 7.41 -7.29
N ALA A 211 -12.59 7.34 -7.42
CA ALA A 211 -13.29 6.23 -8.09
C ALA A 211 -12.77 4.85 -7.63
N ILE A 212 -12.78 4.63 -6.32
CA ILE A 212 -12.21 3.43 -5.71
C ILE A 212 -13.07 2.22 -6.07
N ASP A 213 -12.43 1.22 -6.69
CA ASP A 213 -13.04 -0.05 -7.03
C ASP A 213 -12.25 -1.19 -6.40
N VAL A 214 -12.91 -2.02 -5.59
CA VAL A 214 -12.30 -3.12 -4.84
C VAL A 214 -12.75 -4.43 -5.43
N ASN A 215 -11.81 -5.37 -5.60
CA ASN A 215 -12.14 -6.70 -6.08
C ASN A 215 -13.12 -7.37 -5.11
N PRO A 216 -14.29 -7.86 -5.57
CA PRO A 216 -15.36 -8.38 -4.71
C PRO A 216 -14.93 -9.46 -3.71
N ARG A 217 -13.88 -10.23 -4.03
CA ARG A 217 -13.34 -11.24 -3.11
C ARG A 217 -12.80 -10.66 -1.80
N TYR A 218 -12.43 -9.39 -1.81
CA TYR A 218 -12.01 -8.67 -0.62
C TYR A 218 -13.18 -7.94 0.03
N GLY A 219 -14.21 -7.58 -0.73
CA GLY A 219 -15.44 -6.93 -0.26
C GLY A 219 -15.73 -5.65 -1.06
N THR A 220 -16.54 -4.77 -0.49
CA THR A 220 -16.97 -3.50 -1.10
C THR A 220 -16.36 -2.30 -0.40
N TRP A 221 -16.14 -1.21 -1.15
CA TRP A 221 -15.68 0.06 -0.59
C TRP A 221 -16.86 0.99 -0.33
N ASP A 222 -16.91 1.57 0.88
CA ASP A 222 -17.90 2.59 1.26
C ASP A 222 -17.21 3.96 1.28
N ASP A 223 -17.55 4.80 0.30
CA ASP A 223 -16.97 6.12 0.12
C ASP A 223 -17.49 7.17 1.12
N THR A 224 -18.57 6.87 1.86
CA THR A 224 -19.18 7.80 2.83
C THR A 224 -18.51 7.71 4.18
N ARG A 225 -18.00 6.53 4.53
CA ARG A 225 -17.32 6.28 5.80
C ARG A 225 -15.79 6.39 5.71
N GLY A 226 -15.20 6.32 4.52
CA GLY A 226 -13.73 6.46 4.32
C GLY A 226 -12.87 5.38 5.00
N THR A 227 -13.48 4.56 5.85
CA THR A 227 -13.01 3.29 6.37
C THR A 227 -13.78 2.21 5.65
N ALA A 228 -13.08 1.30 4.98
CA ALA A 228 -13.72 0.09 4.54
C ALA A 228 -14.29 -0.65 5.76
N VAL A 229 -15.59 -0.84 5.75
CA VAL A 229 -16.17 -2.05 6.29
C VAL A 229 -16.28 -2.99 5.10
N LEU A 230 -15.47 -4.05 5.06
CA LEU A 230 -15.71 -5.13 4.12
C LEU A 230 -16.83 -5.97 4.76
N THR A 231 -18.07 -5.62 4.42
CA THR A 231 -19.24 -6.38 4.85
C THR A 231 -19.16 -7.77 4.21
N LYS A 232 -19.00 -8.82 5.03
CA LYS A 232 -19.50 -10.15 4.64
C LYS A 232 -21.01 -10.04 4.50
N GLU A 233 -21.56 -10.75 3.51
CA GLU A 233 -23.00 -10.90 3.33
C GLU A 233 -23.70 -11.21 4.67
N SER A 234 -24.90 -10.68 4.85
CA SER A 234 -25.71 -10.62 6.08
C SER A 234 -26.09 -11.96 6.73
N TRP A 235 -25.59 -13.09 6.23
CA TRP A 235 -25.87 -14.43 6.75
C TRP A 235 -24.94 -14.88 7.89
N LEU A 236 -23.96 -14.05 8.29
CA LEU A 236 -23.14 -14.29 9.48
C LEU A 236 -23.42 -13.22 10.53
N ARG A 237 -24.53 -13.41 11.27
CA ARG A 237 -24.76 -12.72 12.54
C ARG A 237 -23.74 -13.23 13.57
N THR A 238 -23.00 -12.32 14.18
CA THR A 238 -22.25 -12.61 15.41
C THR A 238 -23.22 -12.58 16.60
N SER A 239 -22.99 -13.42 17.61
CA SER A 239 -23.89 -13.67 18.74
C SER A 239 -24.26 -12.46 19.61
N GLU A 240 -23.66 -11.28 19.38
CA GLU A 240 -24.04 -10.03 20.04
C GLU A 240 -25.37 -9.43 19.52
N ASP A 241 -25.77 -9.73 18.29
CA ASP A 241 -27.04 -9.24 17.71
C ASP A 241 -28.28 -9.94 18.29
N VAL A 242 -28.12 -11.07 18.97
CA VAL A 242 -29.25 -11.82 19.57
C VAL A 242 -29.68 -11.21 20.92
N ASN A 243 -28.81 -10.45 21.60
CA ASN A 243 -29.06 -10.00 22.97
C ASN A 243 -29.57 -8.55 23.09
N GLN A 244 -29.87 -7.90 21.96
CA GLN A 244 -30.52 -6.57 21.93
C GLN A 244 -31.97 -6.61 21.44
N GLN A 245 -32.56 -7.79 21.31
CA GLN A 245 -33.98 -7.99 20.95
C GLN A 245 -34.72 -8.90 21.94
N ALA A 246 -34.24 -8.99 23.18
CA ALA A 246 -34.96 -9.60 24.30
C ALA A 246 -35.47 -8.52 25.26
#